data_AF-B3CGS5-F1
#
_entry.id   AF-B3CGS5-F1
#
_cell.length_a   1.000
_cell.length_b   1.000
_cell.length_c   1.000
_cell.angle_alpha   90.00
_cell.angle_beta   90.00
_cell.angle_gamma   90.00
#
_symmetry.space_group_name_H-M   'P 1'
#
loop_
_entity.id
_entity.type
_entity.pdbx_description
1 polymer ?
#
loop_
_entity_poly.entity_id
_entity_poly.type
_entity_poly.pdbx_seq_one_letter_code
_entity_poly.pdbx_strand_id
1 'polypeptide(L)'
;MKNRIFVCLLFIMSIILCNCSTEEKEYAETVVTTLKKNDVNLTEYSHVVVIPNVGCGGCISEAEHFFRENKAQDILFVFTKISSEKSLRLRLGNMINQKNVLIDSECIYASQKEEINVYPVIIDIRNENKYTWRFLDPGVSYETILTY
;
A
#
# COMPACT_ATOMS: atom_id res chain seq x y z
N MET A 1 46.09 16.25 -16.16
CA MET A 1 45.13 15.19 -16.53
C MET A 1 44.48 14.51 -15.31
N LYS A 2 45.19 14.25 -14.20
CA LYS A 2 44.61 13.68 -12.96
C LYS A 2 43.43 14.47 -12.36
N ASN A 3 43.50 15.81 -12.35
CA ASN A 3 42.43 16.65 -11.77
C ASN A 3 41.12 16.64 -12.58
N ARG A 4 41.17 16.37 -13.90
CA ARG A 4 39.95 16.27 -14.73
C ARG A 4 39.21 14.95 -14.53
N ILE A 5 39.95 13.86 -14.29
CA ILE A 5 39.39 12.54 -13.98
C ILE A 5 38.72 12.55 -12.60
N PHE A 6 39.32 13.23 -11.62
CA PHE A 6 38.77 13.32 -10.26
C PHE A 6 37.45 14.12 -10.22
N VAL A 7 37.33 15.17 -11.03
CA VAL A 7 36.09 15.97 -11.16
C VAL A 7 34.98 15.14 -11.84
N CYS A 8 35.30 14.35 -12.87
CA CYS A 8 34.32 13.45 -13.48
C CYS A 8 33.83 12.36 -12.51
N LEU A 9 34.72 11.81 -11.67
CA LEU A 9 34.35 10.81 -10.68
C LEU A 9 33.45 11.38 -9.57
N LEU A 10 33.69 12.62 -9.13
CA LEU A 10 32.82 13.34 -8.20
C LEU A 10 31.43 13.64 -8.81
N PHE A 11 31.38 13.95 -10.11
CA PHE A 11 30.13 14.21 -10.82
C PHE A 11 29.28 12.93 -10.99
N ILE A 12 29.92 11.79 -11.26
CA ILE A 12 29.27 10.48 -11.37
C ILE A 12 28.72 10.01 -10.00
N MET A 13 29.42 10.27 -8.90
CA MET A 13 28.93 9.98 -7.54
C MET A 13 27.71 10.82 -7.15
N SER A 14 27.61 12.07 -7.63
CA SER A 14 26.46 12.95 -7.39
C SER A 14 25.16 12.46 -8.06
N ILE A 15 25.27 11.83 -9.24
CA ILE A 15 24.11 11.34 -10.01
C ILE A 15 23.47 10.10 -9.34
N ILE A 16 24.26 9.30 -8.60
CA ILE A 16 23.78 8.07 -7.96
C ILE A 16 22.93 8.36 -6.70
N LEU A 17 23.05 9.55 -6.10
CA LEU A 17 22.37 9.90 -4.85
C LEU A 17 20.94 10.47 -5.04
N CYS A 18 20.45 10.63 -6.28
CA CYS A 18 19.20 11.35 -6.56
C CYS A 18 18.00 10.46 -6.95
N ASN A 19 18.02 9.15 -6.63
CA ASN A 19 17.01 8.20 -7.12
C ASN A 19 16.07 7.62 -6.04
N CYS A 20 16.05 8.17 -4.83
CA CYS A 20 15.44 7.52 -3.67
C CYS A 20 14.07 8.08 -3.22
N SER A 21 13.43 8.95 -3.99
CA SER A 21 12.14 9.57 -3.60
C SER A 21 10.99 9.40 -4.60
N THR A 22 11.28 8.83 -5.78
CA THR A 22 10.27 8.62 -6.84
C THR A 22 9.39 7.40 -6.53
N GLU A 23 9.97 6.38 -5.89
CA GLU A 23 9.35 5.07 -5.73
C GLU A 23 8.17 5.07 -4.74
N GLU A 24 8.28 5.83 -3.64
CA GLU A 24 7.18 6.01 -2.69
C GLU A 24 6.00 6.76 -3.32
N LYS A 25 6.21 7.67 -4.27
CA LYS A 25 5.07 8.33 -4.92
C LYS A 25 4.39 7.41 -5.92
N GLU A 26 5.19 6.62 -6.65
CA GLU A 26 4.72 5.83 -7.78
C GLU A 26 3.65 4.79 -7.41
N TYR A 27 3.84 4.04 -6.31
CA TYR A 27 2.89 2.98 -5.95
C TYR A 27 1.54 3.53 -5.46
N ALA A 28 1.55 4.50 -4.54
CA ALA A 28 0.32 5.11 -4.05
C ALA A 28 -0.48 5.79 -5.17
N GLU A 29 0.19 6.56 -6.04
CA GLU A 29 -0.45 7.18 -7.20
C GLU A 29 -1.05 6.13 -8.14
N THR A 30 -0.34 5.03 -8.38
CA THR A 30 -0.83 3.93 -9.22
C THR A 30 -2.09 3.29 -8.66
N VAL A 31 -2.10 2.94 -7.36
CA VAL A 31 -3.27 2.34 -6.70
C VAL A 31 -4.47 3.29 -6.75
N VAL A 32 -4.29 4.55 -6.33
CA VAL A 32 -5.40 5.52 -6.28
C VAL A 32 -5.94 5.85 -7.68
N THR A 33 -5.07 5.99 -8.68
CA THR A 33 -5.49 6.23 -10.06
C THR A 33 -6.26 5.04 -10.62
N THR A 34 -5.82 3.82 -10.31
CA THR A 34 -6.49 2.59 -10.73
C THR A 34 -7.86 2.46 -10.06
N LEU A 35 -7.98 2.78 -8.78
CA LEU A 35 -9.27 2.81 -8.06
C LEU A 35 -10.25 3.79 -8.73
N LYS A 36 -9.80 5.03 -9.01
CA LYS A 36 -10.60 6.05 -9.69
C LYS A 36 -11.03 5.60 -11.10
N LYS A 37 -10.13 4.96 -11.86
CA LYS A 37 -10.41 4.44 -13.21
C LYS A 37 -11.45 3.30 -13.21
N ASN A 38 -11.54 2.54 -12.12
CA ASN A 38 -12.53 1.49 -11.92
C ASN A 38 -13.78 1.98 -11.16
N ASP A 39 -14.05 3.29 -11.18
CA ASP A 39 -15.24 3.92 -10.61
C ASP A 39 -15.43 3.68 -9.09
N VAL A 40 -14.34 3.43 -8.35
CA VAL A 40 -14.39 3.35 -6.89
C VAL A 40 -14.53 4.76 -6.32
N ASN A 41 -15.63 5.03 -5.60
CA ASN A 41 -15.83 6.32 -4.93
C ASN A 41 -14.93 6.42 -3.69
N LEU A 42 -13.91 7.29 -3.76
CA LEU A 42 -12.94 7.48 -2.68
C LEU A 42 -13.30 8.59 -1.70
N THR A 43 -14.38 9.35 -1.95
CA THR A 43 -14.72 10.53 -1.13
C THR A 43 -15.12 10.20 0.31
N GLU A 44 -15.52 8.95 0.59
CA GLU A 44 -15.87 8.47 1.93
C GLU A 44 -14.67 7.93 2.72
N TYR A 45 -13.48 7.87 2.12
CA TYR A 45 -12.32 7.20 2.70
C TYR A 45 -11.18 8.18 3.00
N SER A 46 -10.63 8.06 4.20
CA SER A 46 -9.40 8.74 4.62
C SER A 46 -8.16 7.99 4.13
N HIS A 47 -8.23 6.65 4.07
CA HIS A 47 -7.10 5.80 3.72
C HIS A 47 -7.52 4.62 2.84
N VAL A 48 -6.55 4.08 2.11
CA VAL A 48 -6.64 2.78 1.45
C VAL A 48 -5.60 1.85 2.09
N VAL A 49 -6.01 0.65 2.47
CA VAL A 49 -5.10 -0.39 2.97
C VAL A 49 -5.06 -1.53 1.96
N VAL A 50 -3.91 -1.76 1.34
CA VAL A 50 -3.69 -2.89 0.44
C VAL A 50 -3.07 -4.02 1.25
N ILE A 51 -3.76 -5.16 1.34
CA ILE A 51 -3.35 -6.34 2.11
C ILE A 51 -3.01 -7.47 1.13
N PRO A 52 -1.72 -7.79 0.95
CA PRO A 52 -1.33 -8.97 0.19
C PRO A 52 -1.69 -10.23 0.99
N ASN A 53 -2.32 -11.21 0.35
CA ASN A 53 -2.70 -12.48 0.99
C ASN A 53 -1.58 -13.53 1.02
N VAL A 54 -0.38 -13.15 0.57
CA VAL A 54 0.86 -13.93 0.57
C VAL A 54 1.99 -13.03 1.02
N GLY A 55 2.97 -13.54 1.76
CA GLY A 55 4.07 -12.74 2.31
C GLY A 55 4.24 -12.91 3.82
N CYS A 56 4.54 -11.83 4.53
CA CYS A 56 4.77 -11.85 5.97
C CYS A 56 3.47 -12.14 6.74
N GLY A 57 3.28 -13.38 7.20
CA GLY A 57 2.05 -13.82 7.87
C GLY A 57 1.70 -13.04 9.13
N GLY A 58 2.71 -12.55 9.88
CA GLY A 58 2.51 -11.70 11.06
C GLY A 58 1.86 -10.37 10.69
N CYS A 59 2.47 -9.62 9.76
CA CYS A 59 1.93 -8.34 9.29
C CYS A 59 0.55 -8.49 8.66
N ILE A 60 0.32 -9.56 7.90
CA ILE A 60 -1.00 -9.85 7.28
C ILE A 60 -2.05 -10.11 8.37
N SER A 61 -1.74 -10.94 9.36
CA SER A 61 -2.67 -11.23 10.46
C SER A 61 -3.03 -9.99 11.27
N GLU A 62 -2.05 -9.10 11.43
CA GLU A 62 -2.17 -7.79 12.06
C GLU A 62 -3.07 -6.84 11.25
N ALA A 63 -2.87 -6.74 9.94
CA ALA A 63 -3.75 -5.97 9.05
C ALA A 63 -5.18 -6.53 9.00
N GLU A 64 -5.33 -7.86 9.02
CA GLU A 64 -6.65 -8.50 9.13
C GLU A 64 -7.33 -8.23 10.48
N HIS A 65 -6.55 -8.16 11.57
CA HIS A 65 -7.06 -7.76 12.88
C HIS A 65 -7.49 -6.30 12.88
N PHE A 66 -6.69 -5.41 12.31
CA PHE A 66 -7.03 -4.00 12.12
C PHE A 66 -8.34 -3.83 11.34
N PHE A 67 -8.48 -4.55 10.22
CA PHE A 67 -9.72 -4.59 9.45
C PHE A 67 -10.93 -5.01 10.30
N ARG A 68 -10.78 -6.03 11.16
CA ARG A 68 -11.85 -6.49 12.05
C ARG A 68 -12.26 -5.45 13.09
N GLU A 69 -11.30 -4.71 13.62
CA GLU A 69 -11.52 -3.72 14.67
C GLU A 69 -12.00 -2.37 14.13
N ASN A 70 -11.70 -2.01 12.87
CA ASN A 70 -12.14 -0.75 12.29
C ASN A 70 -13.67 -0.68 12.13
N LYS A 71 -14.35 0.07 13.01
CA LYS A 71 -15.81 0.28 12.95
C LYS A 71 -16.23 1.53 12.16
N ALA A 72 -15.30 2.47 11.93
CA ALA A 72 -15.62 3.75 11.30
C ALA A 72 -15.92 3.63 9.80
N GLN A 73 -15.42 2.56 9.15
CA GLN A 73 -15.55 2.31 7.71
C GLN A 73 -15.04 3.44 6.81
N ASP A 74 -14.22 4.34 7.34
CA ASP A 74 -13.53 5.42 6.62
C ASP A 74 -12.24 4.95 5.94
N ILE A 75 -11.99 3.64 5.91
CA ILE A 75 -10.81 3.03 5.29
C ILE A 75 -11.29 1.98 4.31
N LEU A 76 -10.82 2.08 3.06
CA LEU A 76 -11.02 1.05 2.04
C LEU A 76 -9.95 -0.03 2.19
N PHE A 77 -10.38 -1.28 2.37
CA PHE A 77 -9.50 -2.44 2.44
C PHE A 77 -9.48 -3.18 1.11
N VAL A 78 -8.33 -3.24 0.48
CA VAL A 78 -8.09 -3.95 -0.78
C VAL A 78 -7.34 -5.24 -0.49
N PHE A 79 -7.99 -6.39 -0.63
CA PHE A 79 -7.34 -7.69 -0.50
C PHE A 79 -6.84 -8.15 -1.87
N THR A 80 -5.52 -8.22 -2.04
CA THR A 80 -4.85 -8.61 -3.30
C THR A 80 -4.00 -9.86 -3.13
N LYS A 81 -3.54 -10.44 -4.24
CA LYS A 81 -2.83 -11.73 -4.29
C LYS A 81 -3.56 -12.84 -3.51
N ILE A 82 -4.90 -12.83 -3.56
CA ILE A 82 -5.72 -13.85 -2.92
C ILE A 82 -5.61 -15.16 -3.71
N SER A 83 -5.45 -16.28 -3.00
CA SER A 83 -5.51 -17.61 -3.64
C SER A 83 -6.93 -17.93 -4.12
N SER A 84 -7.93 -17.50 -3.36
CA SER A 84 -9.36 -17.53 -3.72
C SER A 84 -10.16 -16.69 -2.73
N GLU A 85 -11.32 -16.19 -3.17
CA GLU A 85 -12.28 -15.55 -2.27
C GLU A 85 -12.72 -16.51 -1.15
N LYS A 86 -12.85 -17.81 -1.46
CA LYS A 86 -13.21 -18.84 -0.48
C LYS A 86 -12.22 -18.90 0.69
N SER A 87 -10.92 -18.85 0.40
CA SER A 87 -9.86 -18.85 1.43
C SER A 87 -9.97 -17.60 2.32
N LEU A 88 -10.19 -16.43 1.72
CA LEU A 88 -10.37 -15.19 2.45
C LEU A 88 -11.63 -15.23 3.34
N ARG A 89 -12.74 -15.74 2.81
CA ARG A 89 -14.02 -15.90 3.53
C ARG A 89 -13.90 -16.84 4.73
N LEU A 90 -13.05 -17.87 4.68
CA LEU A 90 -12.83 -18.75 5.84
C LEU A 90 -12.17 -18.02 7.02
N ARG A 91 -11.32 -17.01 6.75
CA ARG A 91 -10.62 -16.24 7.79
C ARG A 91 -11.40 -15.03 8.26
N LEU A 92 -12.10 -14.34 7.36
CA LEU A 92 -12.75 -13.05 7.61
C LEU A 92 -14.29 -13.14 7.64
N GLY A 93 -14.86 -14.30 7.32
CA GLY A 93 -16.30 -14.51 7.31
C GLY A 93 -17.03 -13.59 6.34
N ASN A 94 -18.22 -13.13 6.74
CA ASN A 94 -19.05 -12.25 5.91
C ASN A 94 -18.57 -10.80 5.87
N MET A 95 -17.52 -10.43 6.63
CA MET A 95 -16.97 -9.09 6.62
C MET A 95 -16.41 -8.70 5.24
N ILE A 96 -16.00 -9.69 4.44
CA ILE A 96 -15.52 -9.44 3.07
C ILE A 96 -16.56 -8.83 2.14
N ASN A 97 -17.85 -8.85 2.51
CA ASN A 97 -18.94 -8.24 1.74
C ASN A 97 -19.27 -6.81 2.21
N GLN A 98 -18.49 -6.24 3.13
CA GLN A 98 -18.67 -4.85 3.57
C GLN A 98 -18.37 -3.87 2.44
N LYS A 99 -19.03 -2.70 2.44
CA LYS A 99 -18.90 -1.68 1.38
C LYS A 99 -17.47 -1.16 1.20
N ASN A 100 -16.68 -1.18 2.28
CA ASN A 100 -15.31 -0.70 2.32
C ASN A 100 -14.30 -1.84 2.12
N VAL A 101 -14.71 -2.92 1.46
CA VAL A 101 -13.84 -4.03 1.07
C VAL A 101 -13.86 -4.21 -0.44
N LEU A 102 -12.67 -4.31 -1.02
CA LEU A 102 -12.44 -4.64 -2.42
C LEU A 102 -11.63 -5.93 -2.50
N ILE A 103 -12.13 -6.89 -3.27
CA ILE A 103 -11.45 -8.17 -3.52
C ILE A 103 -10.79 -8.11 -4.89
N ASP A 104 -9.46 -8.03 -4.90
CA ASP A 104 -8.65 -7.92 -6.10
C ASP A 104 -8.24 -9.31 -6.61
N SER A 105 -9.15 -9.94 -7.35
CA SER A 105 -8.92 -11.28 -7.92
C SER A 105 -7.93 -11.29 -9.09
N GLU A 106 -7.73 -10.14 -9.75
CA GLU A 106 -6.83 -10.02 -10.91
C GLU A 106 -5.46 -9.43 -10.56
N CYS A 107 -5.22 -9.16 -9.28
CA CYS A 107 -3.98 -8.56 -8.78
C CYS A 107 -3.65 -7.19 -9.40
N ILE A 108 -4.66 -6.40 -9.78
CA ILE A 108 -4.46 -5.08 -10.41
C ILE A 108 -3.92 -4.02 -9.45
N TYR A 109 -4.05 -4.24 -8.14
CA TYR A 109 -3.52 -3.36 -7.10
C TYR A 109 -2.23 -3.88 -6.47
N ALA A 110 -1.72 -5.03 -6.92
CA ALA A 110 -0.38 -5.47 -6.55
C ALA A 110 0.67 -4.54 -7.17
N SER A 111 1.74 -4.25 -6.42
CA SER A 111 2.87 -3.49 -6.92
C SER A 111 3.63 -4.27 -8.00
N GLN A 112 4.21 -3.56 -8.97
CA GLN A 112 5.18 -4.16 -9.90
C GLN A 112 6.49 -4.56 -9.20
N LYS A 113 6.75 -3.99 -8.02
CA LYS A 113 7.88 -4.32 -7.16
C LYS A 113 7.46 -5.38 -6.15
N GLU A 114 7.99 -6.58 -6.30
CA GLU A 114 7.61 -7.73 -5.48
C GLU A 114 7.91 -7.54 -3.99
N GLU A 115 8.94 -6.77 -3.64
CA GLU A 115 9.28 -6.43 -2.26
C GLU A 115 8.16 -5.66 -1.53
N ILE A 116 7.38 -4.84 -2.25
CA ILE A 116 6.24 -4.11 -1.67
C ILE A 116 5.09 -5.09 -1.37
N ASN A 117 4.91 -6.10 -2.22
CA ASN A 117 3.84 -7.08 -2.10
C ASN A 117 4.01 -8.07 -0.94
N VAL A 118 5.10 -7.98 -0.17
CA VAL A 118 5.35 -8.84 1.00
C VAL A 118 4.59 -8.34 2.23
N TYR A 119 4.26 -7.05 2.28
CA TYR A 119 3.71 -6.38 3.45
C TYR A 119 2.42 -5.62 3.12
N PRO A 120 1.48 -5.50 4.07
CA PRO A 120 0.36 -4.60 3.90
C PRO A 120 0.84 -3.15 3.82
N VAL A 121 0.18 -2.37 2.99
CA VAL A 121 0.50 -0.96 2.75
C VAL A 121 -0.71 -0.11 3.11
N ILE A 122 -0.48 0.98 3.82
CA ILE A 122 -1.48 2.02 4.05
C ILE A 122 -1.14 3.26 3.23
N ILE A 123 -2.13 3.75 2.49
CA ILE A 123 -2.06 4.93 1.64
C ILE A 123 -2.97 5.99 2.24
N ASP A 124 -2.41 7.16 2.55
CA ASP A 124 -3.19 8.35 2.91
C ASP A 124 -3.70 9.03 1.64
N ILE A 125 -5.02 9.16 1.55
CA ILE A 125 -5.72 9.76 0.41
C ILE A 125 -6.45 11.05 0.75
N ARG A 126 -6.30 11.57 1.98
CA ARG A 126 -6.92 12.82 2.43
C ARG A 126 -6.46 14.03 1.60
N ASN A 127 -5.27 13.97 1.01
CA ASN A 127 -4.73 15.00 0.13
C ASN A 127 -4.65 14.51 -1.33
N GLU A 128 -5.61 14.93 -2.15
CA GLU A 128 -5.68 14.52 -3.56
C GLU A 128 -4.48 14.95 -4.43
N ASN A 129 -3.73 15.97 -3.99
CA ASN A 129 -2.55 16.46 -4.70
C ASN A 129 -1.29 15.67 -4.37
N LYS A 130 -1.30 14.89 -3.28
CA LYS A 130 -0.14 14.14 -2.82
C LYS A 130 -0.58 12.97 -1.95
N TYR A 131 -0.50 11.77 -2.51
CA TYR A 131 -0.64 10.54 -1.75
C TYR A 131 0.69 10.16 -1.10
N THR A 132 0.61 9.64 0.11
CA THR A 132 1.77 9.07 0.82
C THR A 132 1.40 7.67 1.28
N TRP A 133 2.39 6.79 1.36
CA TRP A 133 2.16 5.45 1.90
C TRP A 133 3.30 5.00 2.79
N ARG A 134 3.03 3.94 3.55
CA ARG A 134 3.98 3.28 4.44
C ARG A 134 3.57 1.83 4.63
N PHE A 135 4.52 0.99 5.01
CA PHE A 135 4.23 -0.39 5.39
C PHE A 135 3.50 -0.44 6.74
N LEU A 136 2.67 -1.47 6.87
CA LEU A 136 2.12 -1.89 8.15
C LEU A 136 3.12 -2.86 8.78
N ASP A 137 4.04 -2.29 9.56
CA ASP A 137 5.07 -3.01 10.28
C ASP A 137 4.49 -3.71 11.52
N PRO A 138 5.01 -4.89 11.88
CA PRO A 138 4.51 -5.64 13.02
C PRO A 138 4.74 -4.87 14.32
N GLY A 139 3.72 -4.84 15.18
CA GLY A 139 3.79 -4.21 16.50
C GLY A 139 3.61 -2.68 16.52
N VAL A 140 3.31 -2.05 15.38
CA VAL A 140 2.90 -0.64 15.32
C VAL A 140 1.38 -0.54 15.44
N SER A 141 0.89 0.24 16.43
CA SER A 141 -0.54 0.52 16.57
C SER A 141 -1.05 1.35 15.39
N TYR A 142 -2.11 0.89 14.75
CA TYR A 142 -2.69 1.52 13.55
C TYR A 142 -3.27 2.90 13.85
N GLU A 143 -3.78 3.12 15.06
CA GLU A 143 -4.30 4.41 15.52
C GLU A 143 -3.21 5.49 15.43
N THR A 144 -1.96 5.11 15.71
CA THR A 144 -0.82 6.01 15.58
C THR A 144 -0.56 6.33 14.11
N ILE A 145 -0.74 5.36 13.22
CA ILE A 145 -0.53 5.52 11.78
C ILE A 145 -1.59 6.48 11.20
N LEU A 146 -2.87 6.31 11.52
CA LEU A 146 -3.97 7.11 10.93
C LEU A 146 -3.97 8.61 11.33
N THR A 147 -3.22 8.96 12.39
CA THR A 147 -3.24 10.32 12.98
C THR A 147 -2.28 11.29 12.28
N TYR A 148 -1.25 10.77 11.60
CA TYR A 148 -0.29 11.56 10.80
C TYR A 148 -0.70 11.58 9.33
#